data_AF-A0A957ZNZ8-F1
#
_entry.id   AF-A0A957ZNZ8-F1
#
_cell.length_a   1.000
_cell.length_b   1.000
_cell.length_c   1.000
_cell.angle_alpha   90.00
_cell.angle_beta   90.00
_cell.angle_gamma   90.00
#
_symmetry.space_group_name_H-M   'P 1'
#
loop_
_entity.id
_entity.type
_entity.pdbx_description
1 polymer ?
#
loop_
_entity_poly.entity_id
_entity_poly.type
_entity_poly.pdbx_seq_one_letter_code
_entity_poly.pdbx_strand_id
1 'polypeptide(L)'
;PDNLEELAELAQLWDVELSVLGTFTGDGNLVVRFGGAVVAELPMSFLHDGLPRRRMIAEHREPASQPLTLAASEQQFPGMDVNDVLLAMLGHPSIASKEHIVRSYDHEVRGGTLVRPFVGPALDGPADAAVLKPLGTWHHDRAFVLSNGVNPLIGRRDPYAMAVSAVDEAVRNAVAVGADPDRIAI
;
A
#
# COMPACT_ATOMS: atom_id res chain seq x y z
N PRO A 1 -7.40 36.16 -5.84
CA PRO A 1 -6.47 35.34 -6.65
C PRO A 1 -6.78 35.57 -8.13
N ASP A 2 -5.75 35.69 -8.97
CA ASP A 2 -5.90 36.12 -10.36
C ASP A 2 -6.74 35.14 -11.21
N ASN A 3 -6.76 33.86 -10.83
CA ASN A 3 -7.47 32.79 -11.56
C ASN A 3 -8.73 32.29 -10.84
N LEU A 4 -9.32 33.06 -9.92
CA LEU A 4 -10.51 32.61 -9.17
C LEU A 4 -11.72 32.38 -10.09
N GLU A 5 -11.90 33.22 -11.10
CA GLU A 5 -13.00 33.12 -12.05
C GLU A 5 -12.87 31.86 -12.92
N GLU A 6 -11.70 31.64 -13.52
CA GLU A 6 -11.42 30.44 -14.32
C GLU A 6 -11.62 29.15 -13.49
N LEU A 7 -11.21 29.15 -12.22
CA LEU A 7 -11.42 28.01 -11.32
C LEU A 7 -12.91 27.80 -11.00
N ALA A 8 -13.68 28.88 -10.82
CA ALA A 8 -15.12 28.80 -10.58
C ALA A 8 -15.88 28.26 -11.80
N GLU A 9 -15.49 28.66 -13.01
CA GLU A 9 -16.06 28.13 -14.25
C GLU A 9 -15.80 26.62 -14.38
N LEU A 10 -14.58 26.17 -14.07
CA LEU A 10 -14.25 24.74 -14.04
C LEU A 10 -15.07 24.00 -12.98
N ALA A 11 -15.20 24.55 -11.77
CA ALA A 11 -15.96 23.92 -10.70
C ALA A 11 -17.45 23.75 -11.11
N GLN A 12 -18.03 24.78 -11.74
CA GLN A 12 -19.40 24.71 -12.28
C GLN A 12 -19.53 23.67 -13.40
N LEU A 13 -18.56 23.60 -14.32
CA LEU A 13 -18.56 22.62 -15.40
C LEU A 13 -18.62 21.17 -14.88
N TRP A 14 -17.97 20.91 -13.76
CA TRP A 14 -17.90 19.57 -13.15
C TRP A 14 -18.90 19.36 -11.99
N ASP A 15 -19.84 20.28 -11.78
CA ASP A 15 -20.84 20.26 -10.69
C ASP A 15 -20.19 20.12 -9.29
N VAL A 16 -19.12 20.87 -9.06
CA VAL A 16 -18.36 20.92 -7.81
C VAL A 16 -18.59 22.26 -7.12
N GLU A 17 -18.94 22.23 -5.83
CA GLU A 17 -19.08 23.45 -5.02
C GLU A 17 -17.72 24.11 -4.72
N LEU A 18 -17.65 25.43 -4.88
CA LEU A 18 -16.46 26.23 -4.56
C LEU A 18 -16.82 27.34 -3.56
N SER A 19 -16.06 27.42 -2.47
CA SER A 19 -16.23 28.43 -1.42
C SER A 19 -14.89 29.08 -1.05
N VAL A 20 -14.86 30.42 -1.01
CA VAL A 20 -13.66 31.18 -0.59
C VAL A 20 -13.66 31.29 0.94
N LEU A 21 -12.74 30.58 1.58
CA LEU A 21 -12.65 30.52 3.05
C LEU A 21 -11.75 31.58 3.67
N GLY A 22 -10.86 32.20 2.89
CA GLY A 22 -9.92 33.19 3.41
C GLY A 22 -8.84 33.57 2.42
N THR A 23 -7.80 34.22 2.94
CA THR A 23 -6.68 34.76 2.17
C THR A 23 -5.36 34.48 2.87
N PHE A 24 -4.30 34.26 2.10
CA PHE A 24 -2.95 34.22 2.64
C PHE A 24 -2.46 35.65 2.92
N THR A 25 -2.16 35.94 4.17
CA THR A 25 -1.66 37.24 4.65
C THR A 25 -0.14 37.35 4.53
N GLY A 26 0.57 36.23 4.62
CA GLY A 26 2.04 36.17 4.59
C GLY A 26 2.72 36.62 5.89
N ASP A 27 1.96 36.96 6.93
CA ASP A 27 2.44 37.43 8.23
C ASP A 27 2.79 36.29 9.21
N GLY A 28 2.55 35.04 8.82
CA GLY A 28 2.85 33.85 9.62
C GLY A 28 1.84 33.56 10.72
N ASN A 29 0.66 34.20 10.72
CA ASN A 29 -0.40 33.93 11.69
C ASN A 29 -1.63 33.27 11.02
N LEU A 30 -2.22 32.29 11.71
CA LEU A 30 -3.55 31.79 11.41
C LEU A 30 -4.56 32.65 12.17
N VAL A 31 -5.43 33.33 11.45
CA VAL A 31 -6.55 34.10 12.02
C VAL A 31 -7.86 33.48 11.55
N VAL A 32 -8.66 32.95 12.47
CA VAL A 32 -9.98 32.38 12.19
C VAL A 32 -11.04 33.36 12.66
N ARG A 33 -12.00 33.67 11.77
CA ARG A 33 -13.13 34.56 12.06
C ARG A 33 -14.46 33.85 11.95
N PHE A 34 -15.38 34.17 12.86
CA PHE A 34 -16.78 33.73 12.81
C PHE A 34 -17.69 34.95 12.99
N GLY A 35 -18.62 35.18 12.05
CA GLY A 35 -19.46 36.39 12.07
C GLY A 35 -18.67 37.70 12.07
N GLY A 36 -17.46 37.70 11.49
CA GLY A 36 -16.53 38.84 11.49
C GLY A 36 -15.64 38.96 12.73
N ALA A 37 -15.98 38.31 13.85
CA ALA A 37 -15.19 38.31 15.07
C ALA A 37 -14.04 37.30 15.00
N VAL A 38 -12.85 37.67 15.49
CA VAL A 38 -11.71 36.76 15.61
C VAL A 38 -11.97 35.77 16.74
N VAL A 39 -11.99 34.48 16.42
CA VAL A 39 -12.24 33.39 17.39
C VAL A 39 -10.99 32.55 17.66
N ALA A 40 -9.99 32.61 16.80
CA ALA A 40 -8.67 32.04 17.04
C ALA A 40 -7.60 32.86 16.31
N GLU A 41 -6.46 33.06 16.98
CA GLU A 41 -5.29 33.71 16.42
C GLU A 41 -4.04 33.02 16.98
N LEU A 42 -3.27 32.38 16.10
CA LEU A 42 -2.14 31.55 16.47
C LEU A 42 -1.00 31.70 15.46
N PRO A 43 0.27 31.79 15.90
CA PRO A 43 1.41 31.70 14.99
C PRO A 43 1.45 30.34 14.29
N MET A 44 1.72 30.33 12.98
CA MET A 44 1.88 29.10 12.19
C MET A 44 3.04 28.23 12.69
N SER A 45 4.10 28.85 13.24
CA SER A 45 5.22 28.12 13.86
C SER A 45 4.78 27.30 15.07
N PHE A 46 3.80 27.77 15.85
CA PHE A 46 3.26 26.99 16.95
C PHE A 46 2.43 25.79 16.44
N LEU A 47 1.67 25.95 15.36
CA LEU A 47 0.89 24.85 14.78
C LEU A 47 1.77 23.78 14.13
N HIS A 48 2.85 24.18 13.46
CA HIS A 48 3.75 23.25 12.78
C HIS A 48 4.82 22.65 13.70
N ASP A 49 5.39 23.46 14.61
CA ASP A 49 6.56 23.08 15.42
C ASP A 49 6.28 23.06 16.94
N GLY A 50 5.05 23.37 17.37
CA GLY A 50 4.71 23.48 18.78
C GLY A 50 4.64 22.15 19.54
N LEU A 51 4.56 21.01 18.83
CA LEU A 51 4.60 19.69 19.45
C LEU A 51 6.04 19.15 19.46
N PRO A 52 6.68 18.98 20.63
CA PRO A 52 8.02 18.41 20.68
C PRO A 52 8.05 16.98 20.14
N ARG A 53 9.08 16.67 19.34
CA ARG A 53 9.29 15.29 18.87
C ARG A 53 9.53 14.36 20.04
N ARG A 54 8.66 13.35 20.21
CA ARG A 54 8.82 12.31 21.23
C ARG A 54 10.06 11.48 20.92
N ARG A 55 11.00 11.44 21.87
CA ARG A 55 12.10 10.45 21.87
C ARG A 55 11.66 9.26 22.70
N MET A 56 11.70 8.07 22.13
CA MET A 56 11.34 6.82 22.80
C MET A 56 12.58 5.95 22.93
N ILE A 57 12.72 5.30 24.09
CA ILE A 57 13.76 4.29 24.33
C ILE A 57 13.09 2.94 24.09
N ALA A 58 13.60 2.19 23.13
CA ALA A 58 13.15 0.84 22.83
C ALA A 58 14.04 -0.19 23.55
N GLU A 59 13.44 -1.25 24.06
CA GLU A 59 14.12 -2.42 24.60
C GLU A 59 13.82 -3.61 23.67
N HIS A 60 14.86 -4.26 23.14
CA HIS A 60 14.69 -5.50 22.38
C HIS A 60 14.57 -6.67 23.35
N ARG A 61 13.42 -7.34 23.33
CA ARG A 61 13.21 -8.59 24.06
C ARG A 61 13.21 -9.71 23.03
N GLU A 62 14.23 -10.55 23.08
CA GLU A 62 14.25 -11.73 22.23
C GLU A 62 13.00 -12.57 22.50
N PRO A 63 12.19 -12.88 21.48
CA PRO A 63 11.10 -13.82 21.66
C PRO A 63 11.70 -15.15 22.08
N ALA A 64 11.02 -15.87 22.99
CA ALA A 64 11.45 -17.19 23.43
C ALA A 64 11.64 -18.09 22.21
N SER A 65 12.88 -18.28 21.78
CA SER A 65 13.19 -19.02 20.58
C SER A 65 13.13 -20.51 20.91
N GLN A 66 12.21 -21.23 20.28
CA GLN A 66 12.44 -22.65 20.04
C GLN A 66 13.35 -22.73 18.80
N PRO A 67 14.53 -23.36 18.88
CA PRO A 67 15.37 -23.53 17.71
C PRO A 67 14.58 -24.26 16.62
N LEU A 68 14.47 -23.64 15.45
CA LEU A 68 13.94 -24.30 14.27
C LEU A 68 14.92 -25.39 13.88
N THR A 69 14.61 -26.63 14.24
CA THR A 69 15.34 -27.78 13.71
C THR A 69 14.86 -27.98 12.28
N LEU A 70 15.67 -27.56 11.31
CA LEU A 70 15.41 -27.77 9.87
C LEU A 70 15.46 -29.25 9.46
N ALA A 71 15.79 -30.15 10.37
CA ALA A 71 15.74 -31.59 10.17
C ALA A 71 14.28 -32.08 10.26
N ALA A 72 13.46 -31.71 9.27
CA ALA A 72 12.18 -32.35 9.04
C ALA A 72 12.45 -33.83 8.70
N SER A 73 12.46 -34.69 9.72
CA SER A 73 12.39 -36.13 9.54
C SER A 73 10.95 -36.55 9.79
N GLU A 74 10.52 -37.68 9.21
CA GLU A 74 9.24 -38.31 9.56
C GLU A 74 9.11 -38.54 11.08
N GLN A 75 10.22 -38.58 11.82
CA GLN A 75 10.24 -38.71 13.28
C GLN A 75 9.77 -37.44 14.01
N GLN A 76 9.86 -36.25 13.41
CA GLN A 76 9.33 -35.01 13.98
C GLN A 76 7.81 -34.88 13.80
N PHE A 77 7.25 -35.55 12.78
CA PHE A 77 5.82 -35.48 12.43
C PHE A 77 5.24 -36.88 12.14
N PRO A 78 5.34 -37.83 13.09
CA PRO A 78 4.93 -39.21 12.84
C PRO A 78 3.42 -39.30 12.58
N GLY A 79 3.05 -39.98 11.50
CA GLY A 79 1.64 -40.21 11.14
C GLY A 79 0.91 -39.02 10.52
N MET A 80 1.61 -37.96 10.12
CA MET A 80 1.02 -36.82 9.44
C MET A 80 0.80 -37.14 7.95
N ASP A 81 -0.45 -37.12 7.49
CA ASP A 81 -0.76 -37.25 6.06
C ASP A 81 -0.50 -35.91 5.35
N VAL A 82 0.36 -35.93 4.34
CA VAL A 82 0.69 -34.75 3.51
C VAL A 82 -0.55 -34.19 2.82
N ASN A 83 -1.53 -35.04 2.46
CA ASN A 83 -2.78 -34.59 1.86
C ASN A 83 -3.57 -33.72 2.85
N ASP A 84 -3.70 -34.15 4.10
CA ASP A 84 -4.40 -33.41 5.14
C ASP A 84 -3.70 -32.07 5.44
N VAL A 85 -2.37 -32.07 5.48
CA VAL A 85 -1.57 -30.84 5.67
C VAL A 85 -1.79 -29.87 4.51
N LEU A 86 -1.72 -30.34 3.27
CA LEU A 86 -1.94 -29.51 2.09
C LEU A 86 -3.35 -28.90 2.10
N LEU A 87 -4.37 -29.72 2.38
CA LEU A 87 -5.76 -29.24 2.49
C LEU A 87 -5.92 -28.21 3.61
N ALA A 88 -5.28 -28.42 4.76
CA ALA A 88 -5.28 -27.46 5.85
C ALA A 88 -4.58 -26.14 5.47
N MET A 89 -3.45 -26.21 4.74
CA MET A 89 -2.75 -25.03 4.25
C MET A 89 -3.58 -24.25 3.23
N LEU A 90 -4.20 -24.93 2.26
CA LEU A 90 -5.08 -24.30 1.27
C LEU A 90 -6.34 -23.68 1.89
N GLY A 91 -6.80 -24.21 3.02
CA GLY A 91 -7.90 -23.63 3.81
C GLY A 91 -7.49 -22.47 4.72
N HIS A 92 -6.19 -22.23 4.93
CA HIS A 92 -5.72 -21.17 5.82
C HIS A 92 -6.00 -19.78 5.20
N PRO A 93 -6.58 -18.81 5.93
CA PRO A 93 -6.96 -17.51 5.37
C PRO A 93 -5.83 -16.73 4.68
N SER A 94 -4.57 -16.92 5.09
CA SER A 94 -3.43 -16.28 4.42
C SER A 94 -3.11 -16.89 3.05
N ILE A 95 -3.45 -18.15 2.79
CA ILE A 95 -3.12 -18.90 1.56
C ILE A 95 -4.34 -19.04 0.65
N ALA A 96 -5.52 -19.29 1.23
CA ALA A 96 -6.78 -19.52 0.51
C ALA A 96 -7.08 -18.42 -0.53
N SER A 97 -7.85 -18.75 -1.57
CA SER A 97 -8.20 -17.80 -2.64
C SER A 97 -8.82 -16.50 -2.10
N LYS A 98 -8.36 -15.37 -2.64
CA LYS A 98 -8.88 -14.02 -2.33
C LYS A 98 -9.90 -13.53 -3.35
N GLU A 99 -10.35 -14.41 -4.25
CA GLU A 99 -11.24 -14.10 -5.36
C GLU A 99 -12.52 -13.36 -4.96
N HIS A 100 -13.18 -13.76 -3.87
CA HIS A 100 -14.40 -13.10 -3.42
C HIS A 100 -14.20 -11.60 -3.09
N ILE A 101 -13.04 -11.25 -2.52
CA ILE A 101 -12.69 -9.85 -2.23
C ILE A 101 -12.30 -9.17 -3.52
N VAL A 102 -11.38 -9.77 -4.28
CA VAL A 102 -10.82 -9.18 -5.49
C VAL A 102 -11.93 -8.87 -6.49
N ARG A 103 -12.79 -9.83 -6.83
CA ARG A 103 -13.86 -9.63 -7.83
C ARG A 103 -14.97 -8.66 -7.40
N SER A 104 -14.99 -8.23 -6.14
CA SER A 104 -15.94 -7.20 -5.70
C SER A 104 -15.55 -5.80 -6.20
N TYR A 105 -14.32 -5.62 -6.70
CA TYR A 105 -13.82 -4.36 -7.24
C TYR A 105 -13.69 -4.42 -8.77
N ASP A 106 -13.88 -3.27 -9.42
CA ASP A 106 -13.55 -3.09 -10.84
C ASP A 106 -12.04 -2.81 -10.97
N HIS A 107 -11.35 -3.69 -11.70
CA HIS A 107 -9.89 -3.63 -11.92
C HIS A 107 -9.50 -3.03 -13.27
N GLU A 108 -10.48 -2.65 -14.09
CA GLU A 108 -10.27 -2.22 -15.47
C GLU A 108 -10.76 -0.77 -15.71
N VAL A 109 -11.09 -0.03 -14.65
CA VAL A 109 -11.50 1.38 -14.75
C VAL A 109 -10.46 2.17 -15.55
N ARG A 110 -10.93 2.78 -16.64
CA ARG A 110 -10.15 3.52 -17.66
C ARG A 110 -9.22 2.67 -18.55
N GLY A 111 -9.25 1.35 -18.48
CA GLY A 111 -8.59 0.44 -19.44
C GLY A 111 -7.06 0.44 -19.41
N GLY A 112 -6.45 0.90 -18.31
CA GLY A 112 -4.99 0.95 -18.15
C GLY A 112 -4.37 -0.34 -17.59
N THR A 113 -5.15 -1.34 -17.21
CA THR A 113 -4.64 -2.55 -16.54
C THR A 113 -4.23 -3.61 -17.56
N LEU A 114 -2.92 -3.91 -17.63
CA LEU A 114 -2.35 -4.91 -18.56
C LEU A 114 -2.33 -6.31 -17.94
N VAL A 115 -1.84 -6.42 -16.70
CA VAL A 115 -1.90 -7.65 -15.92
C VAL A 115 -2.97 -7.48 -14.85
N ARG A 116 -3.99 -8.31 -14.96
CA ARG A 116 -5.16 -8.31 -14.08
C ARG A 116 -4.89 -9.19 -12.86
N PRO A 117 -5.65 -9.01 -11.76
CA PRO A 117 -5.48 -9.85 -10.57
C PRO A 117 -5.64 -11.35 -10.83
N PHE A 118 -6.45 -11.71 -11.83
CA PHE A 118 -6.56 -13.08 -12.33
C PHE A 118 -6.20 -13.18 -13.81
N VAL A 119 -5.39 -14.18 -14.13
CA VAL A 119 -4.82 -14.46 -15.45
C VAL A 119 -5.12 -15.90 -15.88
N GLY A 120 -4.59 -16.30 -17.04
CA GLY A 120 -4.83 -17.61 -17.63
C GLY A 120 -6.12 -17.68 -18.45
N PRO A 121 -6.37 -18.81 -19.14
CA PRO A 121 -7.49 -18.92 -20.09
C PRO A 121 -8.87 -18.76 -19.45
N ALA A 122 -9.00 -19.16 -18.18
CA ALA A 122 -10.25 -19.08 -17.42
C ALA A 122 -10.32 -17.88 -16.46
N LEU A 123 -9.27 -17.03 -16.41
CA LEU A 123 -9.18 -15.89 -15.50
C LEU A 123 -9.37 -16.27 -14.03
N ASP A 124 -8.71 -17.36 -13.61
CA ASP A 124 -8.79 -18.00 -12.29
C ASP A 124 -7.42 -18.19 -11.63
N GLY A 125 -6.32 -17.99 -12.36
CA GLY A 125 -4.98 -18.01 -11.80
C GLY A 125 -4.60 -16.66 -11.21
N PRO A 126 -4.20 -16.55 -9.92
CA PRO A 126 -3.78 -15.28 -9.35
C PRO A 126 -2.50 -14.76 -10.01
N ALA A 127 -2.41 -13.46 -10.27
CA ALA A 127 -1.18 -12.80 -10.69
C ALA A 127 -0.35 -12.37 -9.47
N ASP A 128 0.99 -12.37 -9.61
CA ASP A 128 1.91 -11.97 -8.54
C ASP A 128 1.96 -10.44 -8.33
N ALA A 129 1.63 -9.65 -9.36
CA ALA A 129 1.64 -8.20 -9.31
C ALA A 129 0.71 -7.58 -10.36
N ALA A 130 0.37 -6.30 -10.17
CA ALA A 130 -0.42 -5.52 -11.13
C ALA A 130 0.50 -4.79 -12.11
N VAL A 131 0.11 -4.77 -13.39
CA VAL A 131 0.83 -3.99 -14.42
C VAL A 131 -0.12 -2.96 -15.00
N LEU A 132 0.28 -1.68 -14.91
CA LEU A 132 -0.55 -0.52 -15.22
C LEU A 132 0.12 0.34 -16.30
N LYS A 133 -0.64 0.67 -17.34
CA LYS A 133 -0.26 1.56 -18.42
C LYS A 133 -0.98 2.89 -18.29
N PRO A 134 -0.27 4.01 -18.05
CA PRO A 134 -0.91 5.31 -17.96
C PRO A 134 -1.64 5.67 -19.26
N LEU A 135 -2.80 6.31 -19.13
CA LEU A 135 -3.56 6.80 -20.28
C LEU A 135 -2.73 7.78 -21.13
N GLY A 136 -2.91 7.73 -22.45
CA GLY A 136 -2.16 8.59 -23.38
C GLY A 136 -0.73 8.11 -23.68
N THR A 137 -0.26 7.04 -23.04
CA THR A 137 1.10 6.51 -23.19
C THR A 137 1.19 5.27 -24.09
N TRP A 138 0.14 4.99 -24.86
CA TRP A 138 0.05 3.82 -25.75
C TRP A 138 1.06 3.80 -26.90
N HIS A 139 1.72 4.92 -27.17
CA HIS A 139 2.72 5.07 -28.22
C HIS A 139 4.09 4.46 -27.88
N HIS A 140 4.30 3.99 -26.63
CA HIS A 140 5.53 3.33 -26.20
C HIS A 140 5.23 2.12 -25.32
N ASP A 141 6.18 1.21 -25.13
CA ASP A 141 5.96 -0.07 -24.44
C ASP A 141 6.23 -0.06 -22.93
N ARG A 142 6.37 1.13 -22.32
CA ARG A 142 6.56 1.26 -20.87
C ARG A 142 5.25 1.14 -20.11
N ALA A 143 5.32 0.53 -18.94
CA ALA A 143 4.25 0.38 -17.96
C ALA A 143 4.85 0.42 -16.54
N PHE A 144 3.99 0.58 -15.55
CA PHE A 144 4.34 0.48 -14.13
C PHE A 144 3.97 -0.89 -13.60
N VAL A 145 4.83 -1.46 -12.78
CA VAL A 145 4.57 -2.67 -12.01
C VAL A 145 4.34 -2.27 -10.56
N LEU A 146 3.27 -2.77 -9.95
CA LEU A 146 2.98 -2.62 -8.53
C LEU A 146 2.91 -4.00 -7.89
N SER A 147 3.82 -4.26 -6.96
CA SER A 147 3.89 -5.49 -6.17
C SER A 147 3.98 -5.17 -4.69
N ASN A 148 3.82 -6.19 -3.85
CA ASN A 148 4.04 -6.10 -2.42
C ASN A 148 4.58 -7.42 -1.86
N GLY A 149 5.07 -7.37 -0.63
CA GLY A 149 5.46 -8.54 0.16
C GLY A 149 5.14 -8.29 1.62
N VAL A 150 4.71 -9.34 2.34
CA VAL A 150 4.25 -9.21 3.73
C VAL A 150 4.38 -10.54 4.49
N ASN A 151 5.33 -10.60 5.42
CA ASN A 151 5.67 -11.83 6.14
C ASN A 151 5.56 -11.70 7.68
N PRO A 152 4.37 -11.42 8.23
CA PRO A 152 4.20 -11.06 9.64
C PRO A 152 4.54 -12.21 10.60
N LEU A 153 4.46 -13.47 10.15
CA LEU A 153 4.85 -14.63 10.95
C LEU A 153 6.37 -14.68 11.19
N ILE A 154 7.17 -14.18 10.24
CA ILE A 154 8.62 -13.97 10.44
C ILE A 154 8.82 -12.84 11.46
N GLY A 155 8.06 -11.75 11.36
CA GLY A 155 8.20 -10.59 12.23
C GLY A 155 7.90 -10.84 13.70
N ARG A 156 7.10 -11.86 14.01
CA ARG A 156 6.89 -12.34 15.39
C ARG A 156 8.16 -12.90 16.03
N ARG A 157 9.14 -13.33 15.22
CA ARG A 157 10.41 -13.90 15.67
C ARG A 157 11.55 -12.92 15.48
N ASP A 158 11.60 -12.32 14.31
CA ASP A 158 12.66 -11.40 13.91
C ASP A 158 12.07 -10.31 12.99
N PRO A 159 11.84 -9.09 13.52
CA PRO A 159 11.35 -7.96 12.74
C PRO A 159 12.30 -7.55 11.60
N TYR A 160 13.61 -7.74 11.77
CA TYR A 160 14.59 -7.43 10.73
C TYR A 160 14.50 -8.44 9.59
N ALA A 161 14.46 -9.74 9.90
CA ALA A 161 14.27 -10.78 8.90
C ALA A 161 12.94 -10.62 8.15
N MET A 162 11.86 -10.18 8.82
CA MET A 162 10.60 -9.85 8.16
C MET A 162 10.77 -8.71 7.15
N ALA A 163 11.46 -7.63 7.53
CA ALA A 163 11.67 -6.50 6.63
C ALA A 163 12.43 -6.93 5.37
N VAL A 164 13.50 -7.72 5.53
CA VAL A 164 14.25 -8.29 4.40
C VAL A 164 13.36 -9.19 3.54
N SER A 165 12.62 -10.10 4.16
CA SER A 165 11.75 -11.04 3.44
C SER A 165 10.59 -10.35 2.71
N ALA A 166 10.05 -9.27 3.25
CA ALA A 166 8.98 -8.49 2.62
C ALA A 166 9.49 -7.74 1.37
N VAL A 167 10.69 -7.15 1.47
CA VAL A 167 11.35 -6.51 0.33
C VAL A 167 11.68 -7.54 -0.76
N ASP A 168 12.26 -8.68 -0.38
CA ASP A 168 12.56 -9.78 -1.30
C ASP A 168 11.31 -10.29 -2.04
N GLU A 169 10.22 -10.52 -1.32
CA GLU A 169 8.95 -10.96 -1.91
C GLU A 169 8.37 -9.91 -2.87
N ALA A 170 8.36 -8.63 -2.49
CA ALA A 170 7.89 -7.57 -3.36
C ALA A 170 8.69 -7.51 -4.67
N VAL A 171 10.02 -7.64 -4.60
CA VAL A 171 10.88 -7.65 -5.78
C VAL A 171 10.62 -8.89 -6.63
N ARG A 172 10.56 -10.09 -6.05
CA ARG A 172 10.27 -11.34 -6.80
C ARG A 172 8.93 -11.27 -7.52
N ASN A 173 7.90 -10.76 -6.86
CA ASN A 173 6.57 -10.57 -7.46
C ASN A 173 6.60 -9.57 -8.63
N ALA A 174 7.34 -8.47 -8.50
CA ALA A 174 7.49 -7.50 -9.60
C ALA A 174 8.23 -8.12 -10.80
N VAL A 175 9.32 -8.84 -10.54
CA VAL A 175 10.12 -9.48 -11.58
C VAL A 175 9.32 -10.58 -12.29
N ALA A 176 8.50 -11.34 -11.57
CA ALA A 176 7.65 -12.39 -12.13
C ALA A 176 6.69 -11.88 -13.22
N VAL A 177 6.27 -10.61 -13.15
CA VAL A 177 5.41 -9.97 -14.16
C VAL A 177 6.19 -9.11 -15.17
N GLY A 178 7.52 -9.16 -15.16
CA GLY A 178 8.38 -8.52 -16.15
C GLY A 178 8.96 -7.16 -15.75
N ALA A 179 8.97 -6.79 -14.46
CA ALA A 179 9.71 -5.62 -14.01
C ALA A 179 11.23 -5.78 -14.23
N ASP A 180 11.88 -4.70 -14.65
CA ASP A 180 13.34 -4.57 -14.68
C ASP A 180 13.85 -4.25 -13.27
N PRO A 181 14.61 -5.15 -12.60
CA PRO A 181 15.10 -4.93 -11.24
C PRO A 181 15.88 -3.63 -11.06
N ASP A 182 16.60 -3.18 -12.09
CA ASP A 182 17.42 -1.95 -12.05
C ASP A 182 16.58 -0.66 -12.03
N ARG A 183 15.25 -0.78 -12.20
CA ARG A 183 14.29 0.33 -12.25
C ARG A 183 13.24 0.29 -11.13
N ILE A 184 13.38 -0.63 -10.18
CA ILE A 184 12.46 -0.74 -9.04
C ILE A 184 12.78 0.37 -8.02
N ALA A 185 11.73 1.01 -7.51
CA ALA A 185 11.79 1.91 -6.35
C ALA A 185 11.12 1.22 -5.16
N ILE A 186 11.79 1.22 -3.99
CA ILE A 186 11.38 0.55 -2.75
C ILE A 186 11.20 1.60 -1.66
#